data_AF-A0A2D6F976-F1
#
_entry.id   AF-A0A2D6F976-F1
#
_cell.length_a   1.000
_cell.length_b   1.000
_cell.length_c   1.000
_cell.angle_alpha   90.00
_cell.angle_beta   90.00
_cell.angle_gamma   90.00
#
_symmetry.space_group_name_H-M   'P 1'
#
loop_
_entity.id
_entity.type
_entity.pdbx_description
1 polymer ?
#
loop_
_entity_poly.entity_id
_entity_poly.type
_entity_poly.pdbx_seq_one_letter_code
_entity_poly.pdbx_strand_id
1 'polypeptide(L)' 'MPDPTKTIAIALGGNAILSEDDTGDVEQQMLNMELACRRLTALIRSGNRVVITHGNGAQFGNLLIQQENPCRRFAISL' A
#
# COMPACT_ATOMS: atom_id res chain seq x y z
N MET A 1 -5.43 35.97 -6.96
CA MET A 1 -6.39 34.85 -6.96
C MET A 1 -5.65 33.61 -6.51
N PRO A 2 -6.16 32.82 -5.54
CA PRO A 2 -5.58 31.49 -5.30
C PRO A 2 -5.69 30.65 -6.59
N ASP A 3 -4.66 29.87 -6.90
CA ASP A 3 -4.67 28.90 -8.03
C ASP A 3 -5.91 27.99 -7.86
N PRO A 4 -6.73 27.78 -8.89
CA PRO A 4 -7.89 26.89 -8.79
C PRO A 4 -7.49 25.55 -8.18
N THR A 5 -8.24 25.10 -7.17
CA THR A 5 -8.02 23.81 -6.51
C THR A 5 -8.08 22.70 -7.55
N LYS A 6 -6.94 22.11 -7.90
CA LYS A 6 -6.84 21.02 -8.86
C LYS A 6 -7.21 19.70 -8.19
N THR A 7 -7.93 18.85 -8.91
CA THR A 7 -8.18 17.47 -8.50
C THR A 7 -7.10 16.58 -9.08
N ILE A 8 -6.40 15.83 -8.23
CA ILE A 8 -5.30 14.96 -8.59
C ILE A 8 -5.67 13.53 -8.19
N ALA A 9 -5.77 12.63 -9.15
CA ALA A 9 -5.92 11.20 -8.92
C ALA A 9 -4.55 10.53 -8.94
N ILE A 10 -4.23 9.78 -7.89
CA ILE A 10 -2.95 9.11 -7.69
C ILE A 10 -3.20 7.61 -7.57
N ALA A 11 -2.68 6.84 -8.52
CA ALA A 11 -2.71 5.38 -8.47
C ALA A 11 -1.38 4.85 -7.95
N LEU A 12 -1.38 4.32 -6.72
CA LEU A 12 -0.25 3.63 -6.14
C LEU A 12 -0.19 2.20 -6.71
N GLY A 13 0.96 1.82 -7.29
CA GLY A 13 1.18 0.45 -7.75
C GLY A 13 1.23 -0.53 -6.58
N GLY A 14 1.00 -1.83 -6.86
CA GLY A 14 1.13 -2.89 -5.84
C GLY A 14 2.53 -2.95 -5.21
N ASN A 15 3.56 -2.62 -5.98
CA ASN A 15 4.95 -2.53 -5.54
C ASN A 15 5.23 -1.36 -4.57
N ALA A 16 4.30 -0.42 -4.42
CA ALA A 16 4.37 0.62 -3.40
C ALA A 16 3.93 0.11 -2.01
N ILE A 17 3.30 -1.07 -1.96
CA ILE A 17 2.85 -1.71 -0.72
C ILE A 17 3.77 -2.89 -0.39
N LEU A 18 4.24 -3.63 -1.39
CA LEU A 18 5.02 -4.85 -1.23
C LEU A 18 6.08 -4.92 -2.35
N SER A 19 7.35 -4.74 -1.99
CA SER A 19 8.48 -4.89 -2.93
C SER A 19 8.87 -6.36 -3.06
N GLU A 20 9.53 -6.74 -4.17
CA GLU A 20 10.00 -8.12 -4.40
C GLU A 20 10.98 -8.62 -3.33
N ASP A 21 11.71 -7.68 -2.70
CA ASP A 21 12.66 -7.97 -1.62
C ASP A 21 12.01 -8.02 -0.22
N ASP A 22 10.72 -7.69 -0.09
CA ASP A 22 10.05 -7.69 1.20
C ASP A 22 9.66 -9.10 1.65
N THR A 23 9.75 -9.34 2.95
CA THR A 23 9.28 -10.59 3.58
C THR A 23 7.76 -10.78 3.49
N GLY A 24 7.03 -9.74 3.04
CA GLY A 24 5.57 -9.74 2.92
C GLY A 24 4.82 -9.58 4.24
N ASP A 25 5.52 -9.28 5.34
CA ASP A 25 4.93 -8.96 6.64
C ASP A 25 4.07 -7.68 6.58
N VAL A 26 3.01 -7.67 7.38
CA VAL A 26 2.15 -6.51 7.63
C VAL A 26 2.96 -5.31 8.11
N GLU A 27 3.95 -5.48 9.01
CA GLU A 27 4.77 -4.35 9.49
C GLU A 27 5.54 -3.68 8.35
N GLN A 28 6.15 -4.48 7.48
CA GLN A 28 6.89 -3.99 6.32
C GLN A 28 5.96 -3.30 5.31
N GLN A 29 4.77 -3.85 5.08
CA GLN A 29 3.75 -3.21 4.25
C GLN A 29 3.31 -1.85 4.81
N MET A 30 3.15 -1.75 6.13
CA MET A 30 2.81 -0.49 6.79
C MET A 30 3.93 0.55 6.63
N LEU A 31 5.19 0.15 6.79
CA LEU A 31 6.35 1.04 6.59
C LEU A 31 6.42 1.57 5.15
N ASN A 32 6.21 0.71 4.15
CA ASN A 32 6.18 1.09 2.75
C ASN A 32 5.05 2.08 2.46
N MET A 33 3.86 1.82 2.99
CA MET A 33 2.70 2.69 2.87
C MET A 33 2.95 4.06 3.52
N GLU A 34 3.58 4.08 4.70
CA GLU A 34 3.95 5.32 5.38
C GLU A 34 4.92 6.15 4.54
N LEU A 35 5.96 5.52 3.97
CA LEU A 35 6.92 6.18 3.10
C LEU A 35 6.24 6.75 1.84
N ALA A 36 5.32 6.01 1.23
CA ALA A 36 4.54 6.47 0.09
C ALA A 36 3.69 7.70 0.49
N CYS A 37 2.96 7.65 1.60
CA CYS A 37 2.15 8.75 2.11
C CYS A 37 2.97 10.01 2.43
N ARG A 38 4.18 9.85 3.02
CA ARG A 38 5.09 10.97 3.28
C ARG A 38 5.46 11.71 2.00
N ARG A 39 5.69 10.99 0.90
CA ARG A 39 5.98 11.61 -0.42
C ARG A 39 4.78 12.39 -0.97
N LEU A 40 3.56 11.90 -0.72
CA LEU A 40 2.32 12.56 -1.16
C LEU A 40 1.95 13.80 -0.34
N THR A 41 2.53 13.97 0.84
CA THR A 41 2.17 15.05 1.77
C THR A 41 2.35 16.44 1.16
N ALA A 42 3.35 16.64 0.29
CA ALA A 42 3.57 17.90 -0.40
C ALA A 42 2.40 18.30 -1.33
N LEU A 43 1.82 17.32 -2.03
CA LEU A 43 0.67 17.53 -2.94
C LEU A 43 -0.61 17.88 -2.18
N ILE A 44 -0.79 17.31 -0.98
CA ILE A 44 -1.92 17.61 -0.11
C ILE A 44 -1.78 19.02 0.48
N ARG A 45 -0.57 19.36 0.96
CA ARG A 45 -0.27 20.67 1.58
C ARG A 45 -0.36 21.84 0.61
N SER A 46 -0.23 21.62 -0.69
CA SER A 46 -0.42 22.67 -1.71
C SER A 46 -1.90 22.98 -2.00
N GLY A 47 -2.85 22.42 -1.25
CA GLY A 47 -4.27 22.76 -1.36
C GLY A 47 -5.02 22.03 -2.49
N ASN A 48 -4.44 20.97 -3.03
CA ASN A 48 -5.09 20.14 -4.05
C ASN A 48 -6.10 19.17 -3.43
N ARG A 49 -7.11 18.81 -4.22
CA ARG A 49 -8.03 17.71 -3.88
C ARG A 49 -7.40 16.41 -4.37
N VAL A 50 -6.95 15.56 -3.46
CA VAL A 50 -6.23 14.32 -3.81
C VAL A 50 -7.14 13.11 -3.63
N VAL A 51 -7.20 12.25 -4.64
CA VAL A 51 -7.81 10.92 -4.58
C VAL A 51 -6.68 9.90 -4.70
N ILE A 52 -6.58 8.97 -3.75
CA ILE A 52 -5.54 7.93 -3.75
C ILE A 52 -6.23 6.59 -3.99
N THR A 53 -5.74 5.85 -4.97
CA THR A 53 -6.14 4.46 -5.24
C THR A 53 -4.92 3.56 -5.20
N HIS A 54 -5.11 2.26 -5.00
CA HIS A 54 -4.04 1.29 -5.08
C HIS A 54 -4.53 -0.03 -5.69
N GLY A 55 -3.59 -0.84 -6.16
CA GLY A 55 -3.85 -2.24 -6.54
C GLY A 55 -3.74 -3.18 -5.33
N ASN A 56 -4.47 -4.30 -5.38
CA ASN A 56 -4.45 -5.35 -4.34
C ASN A 56 -3.78 -6.66 -4.80
N GLY A 57 -3.11 -6.65 -5.96
CA GLY A 57 -2.63 -7.86 -6.62
C GLY A 57 -1.64 -8.69 -5.80
N ALA A 58 -0.68 -8.03 -5.13
CA ALA A 58 0.29 -8.70 -4.28
C ALA A 58 -0.36 -9.31 -3.02
N GLN A 59 -1.32 -8.60 -2.43
CA GLN A 59 -2.05 -9.02 -1.24
C GLN A 59 -2.94 -10.23 -1.54
N PHE A 60 -3.70 -10.17 -2.64
CA PHE A 60 -4.51 -11.31 -3.09
C PHE A 60 -3.64 -12.48 -3.54
N GLY A 61 -2.53 -12.24 -4.23
CA GLY A 61 -1.58 -13.28 -4.63
C GLY A 61 -1.02 -14.04 -3.42
N ASN A 62 -0.63 -13.33 -2.36
CA ASN A 62 -0.14 -13.97 -1.15
C ASN A 62 -1.24 -14.78 -0.44
N LEU A 63 -2.47 -14.27 -0.38
CA LEU A 63 -3.62 -15.01 0.16
C LEU A 63 -3.91 -16.29 -0.65
N LEU A 64 -3.84 -16.23 -1.98
CA LEU A 64 -4.02 -17.40 -2.85
C LEU A 64 -2.95 -18.46 -2.58
N ILE A 65 -1.68 -18.05 -2.49
CA ILE A 65 -0.57 -18.96 -2.16
C ILE A 65 -0.78 -19.61 -0.78
N GLN A 66 -1.29 -18.86 0.21
CA GLN A 66 -1.63 -19.39 1.53
C GLN A 66 -2.80 -20.38 1.50
N GLN A 67 -3.80 -20.15 0.65
CA GLN A 67 -4.92 -21.07 0.47
C GLN A 67 -4.53 -22.34 -0.30
N GLU A 68 -3.63 -22.22 -1.28
CA GLU A 68 -3.07 -23.35 -2.02
C GLU A 68 -2.11 -24.19 -1.17
N ASN A 69 -1.43 -23.57 -0.21
CA ASN A 69 -0.47 -24.24 0.70
C ASN A 69 -0.88 -24.08 2.18
N PRO A 70 -1.95 -24.74 2.64
CA PRO A 70 -2.50 -24.56 3.99
C PRO A 70 -1.55 -25.04 5.12
N CYS A 71 -0.42 -25.66 4.79
CA CYS A 71 0.53 -26.20 5.77
C CYS A 71 1.68 -25.21 6.07
N ARG A 72 1.38 -24.09 6.75
CA ARG A 72 2.32 -23.47 7.70
C ARG A 72 1.65 -22.38 8.55
N ARG A 73 1.67 -22.63 9.88
CA ARG A 73 1.59 -21.67 11.00
C ARG A 73 0.21 -21.26 11.54
N PHE A 74 -0.54 -22.23 12.08
CA PHE A 74 -1.26 -22.02 13.33
C PHE A 74 -0.44 -22.62 14.47
N ALA A 75 0.62 -21.92 14.90
CA ALA A 75 1.18 -22.16 16.23
C ALA A 75 0.31 -21.38 17.21
N ILE A 76 -0.90 -21.89 17.46
CA ILE A 76 -1.67 -21.49 18.63
C ILE A 76 -1.00 -22.25 19.78
N SER A 77 -0.25 -21.51 20.60
CA SER A 77 0.24 -22.04 21.87
C SER A 77 -0.98 -22.33 22.74
N LEU A 78 -1.36 -23.61 22.80
CA LEU A 78 -2.19 -24.17 23.88
C LEU A 78 -1.28 -24.56 25.04
#